data_AF-A0A091SJV9-F1
#
_entry.id   AF-A0A091SJV9-F1
#
_cell.length_a   1.000
_cell.length_b   1.000
_cell.length_c   1.000
_cell.angle_alpha   90.00
_cell.angle_beta   90.00
_cell.angle_gamma   90.00
#
_symmetry.space_group_name_H-M   'P 1'
#
loop_
_entity.id
_entity.type
_entity.pdbx_description
1 polymer ?
#
loop_
_entity_poly.entity_id
_entity_poly.type
_entity_poly.pdbx_seq_one_letter_code
_entity_poly.pdbx_strand_id
1 'polypeptide(L)'
;VYGRKTELFVDRETELRNFQVLRAHGCAPDLYCAFQNGLCYQFLPGIALGPDHVRDPHIFRLVAREMARVHAIHANGSLPKPILWQKLHKYLTLVKTDLSPKVSNPSLQQDVPSLEMLEHELAWMKETLSQLGSPIVLCHNDLLCKNIIYDGTQEHVRFIDYEYTGYNYQAFDIGNHFNEFAG
;
A
#
# COMPACT_ATOMS: atom_id res chain seq x y z
N VAL A 1 10.81 -13.69 3.59
CA VAL A 1 11.88 -13.66 2.58
C VAL A 1 11.36 -12.91 1.38
N TYR A 2 12.08 -11.91 0.87
CA TYR A 2 11.61 -11.06 -0.22
C TYR A 2 11.51 -11.81 -1.57
N GLY A 3 10.57 -11.41 -2.41
CA GLY A 3 10.44 -11.92 -3.78
C GLY A 3 11.54 -11.39 -4.72
N ARG A 4 11.80 -12.11 -5.82
CA ARG A 4 12.78 -11.65 -6.84
C ARG A 4 12.30 -10.36 -7.51
N LYS A 5 13.21 -9.39 -7.71
CA LYS A 5 12.97 -8.09 -8.39
C LYS A 5 12.02 -7.14 -7.66
N THR A 6 11.65 -7.45 -6.43
CA THR A 6 10.79 -6.58 -5.62
C THR A 6 11.50 -5.29 -5.22
N GLU A 7 12.84 -5.28 -5.21
CA GLU A 7 13.68 -4.09 -5.00
C GLU A 7 13.46 -2.98 -6.06
N LEU A 8 12.91 -3.32 -7.22
CA LEU A 8 12.54 -2.33 -8.25
C LEU A 8 11.36 -1.47 -7.78
N PHE A 9 10.50 -2.00 -6.90
CA PHE A 9 9.25 -1.37 -6.48
C PHE A 9 9.28 -0.93 -5.02
N VAL A 10 10.04 -1.64 -4.18
CA VAL A 10 10.10 -1.47 -2.73
C VAL A 10 11.49 -1.01 -2.29
N ASP A 11 11.50 0.06 -1.51
CA ASP A 11 12.67 0.53 -0.76
C ASP A 11 12.67 -0.13 0.62
N ARG A 12 13.64 -1.02 0.85
CA ARG A 12 13.73 -1.84 2.08
C ARG A 12 14.11 -1.04 3.32
N GLU A 13 14.83 0.07 3.17
CA GLU A 13 15.13 0.96 4.29
C GLU A 13 13.89 1.73 4.72
N THR A 14 13.12 2.21 3.74
CA THR A 14 11.85 2.89 3.97
C THR A 14 10.81 1.94 4.58
N GLU A 15 10.70 0.71 4.07
CA GLU A 15 9.86 -0.35 4.63
C GLU A 15 10.18 -0.61 6.11
N LEU A 16 11.46 -0.85 6.43
CA LEU A 16 11.89 -1.11 7.80
C LEU A 16 11.59 0.07 8.74
N ARG A 17 11.84 1.30 8.27
CA ARG A 17 11.54 2.51 9.05
C ARG A 17 10.04 2.64 9.32
N ASN A 18 9.20 2.45 8.31
CA ASN A 18 7.75 2.54 8.46
C ASN A 18 7.20 1.42 9.35
N PHE A 19 7.73 0.21 9.22
CA PHE A 19 7.39 -0.91 10.11
C PHE A 19 7.69 -0.56 11.58
N GLN A 20 8.88 0.01 11.86
CA GLN A 20 9.25 0.42 13.22
C GLN A 20 8.32 1.51 13.77
N VAL A 21 7.92 2.48 12.94
CA VAL A 21 6.96 3.52 13.31
C VAL A 21 5.60 2.92 13.66
N LEU A 22 5.08 2.01 12.84
CA LEU A 22 3.82 1.31 13.10
C LEU A 22 3.89 0.50 14.39
N ARG A 23 5.00 -0.23 14.60
CA ARG A 23 5.23 -1.03 15.81
C ARG A 23 5.22 -0.15 17.06
N ALA A 24 5.87 1.00 17.02
CA ALA A 24 5.91 1.94 18.16
C ALA A 24 4.51 2.46 18.55
N HIS A 25 3.55 2.44 17.63
CA HIS A 25 2.15 2.83 17.86
C HIS A 25 1.21 1.62 18.04
N GLY A 26 1.77 0.42 18.12
CA GLY A 26 1.01 -0.82 18.28
C GLY A 26 0.14 -1.16 17.08
N CYS A 27 0.53 -0.71 15.87
CA CYS A 27 -0.13 -0.98 14.59
C CYS A 27 0.64 -1.98 13.71
N ALA A 28 1.79 -2.49 14.16
CA ALA A 28 2.51 -3.59 13.54
C ALA A 28 2.97 -4.60 14.61
N PRO A 29 3.16 -5.89 14.24
CA PRO A 29 3.66 -6.91 15.15
C PRO A 29 5.09 -6.63 15.64
N ASP A 30 5.52 -7.36 16.67
CA ASP A 30 6.90 -7.28 17.13
C ASP A 30 7.90 -7.70 16.05
N LEU A 31 8.90 -6.86 15.79
CA LEU A 31 10.00 -7.16 14.88
C LEU A 31 11.13 -7.84 15.66
N TYR A 32 11.44 -9.09 15.31
CA TYR A 32 12.53 -9.84 15.95
C TYR A 32 13.88 -9.53 15.30
N CYS A 33 13.95 -9.51 13.98
CA CYS A 33 15.15 -9.12 13.24
C CYS A 33 14.87 -8.73 11.78
N ALA A 34 15.80 -7.96 11.22
CA ALA A 34 15.83 -7.60 9.80
C ALA A 34 17.10 -8.15 9.16
N PHE A 35 16.95 -8.72 7.97
CA PHE A 35 18.02 -9.26 7.14
C PHE A 35 18.03 -8.51 5.81
N GLN A 36 19.12 -8.67 5.04
CA GLN A 36 19.20 -8.11 3.69
C GLN A 36 18.11 -8.67 2.74
N ASN A 37 17.61 -9.88 3.02
CA ASN A 37 16.66 -10.60 2.18
C ASN A 37 15.29 -10.87 2.85
N GLY A 38 14.99 -10.24 3.99
CA GLY A 38 13.70 -10.41 4.66
C GLY A 38 13.60 -9.81 6.04
N LEU A 39 12.38 -9.84 6.59
CA LEU A 39 12.09 -9.54 7.99
C LEU A 39 11.62 -10.81 8.69
N CYS A 40 11.90 -10.90 9.99
CA CYS A 40 11.31 -11.87 10.91
C CYS A 40 10.56 -11.10 12.00
N TYR A 41 9.24 -11.26 12.04
CA TYR A 41 8.37 -10.59 13.00
C TYR A 41 7.35 -11.59 13.57
N GLN A 42 6.69 -11.17 14.65
CA GLN A 42 5.74 -11.96 15.40
C GLN A 42 4.62 -12.51 14.51
N PHE A 43 4.33 -13.79 14.70
CA PHE A 43 3.17 -14.45 14.11
C PHE A 43 1.89 -13.88 14.73
N LEU A 44 0.95 -13.49 13.87
CA LEU A 44 -0.36 -13.00 14.28
C LEU A 44 -1.37 -14.15 14.16
N PRO A 45 -1.97 -14.62 15.28
CA PRO A 45 -3.00 -15.64 15.22
C PRO A 45 -4.27 -15.07 14.58
N GLY A 46 -5.00 -15.91 13.86
CA GLY A 46 -6.24 -15.53 13.18
C GLY A 46 -6.33 -16.09 11.76
N ILE A 47 -7.28 -15.57 11.01
CA ILE A 47 -7.48 -15.90 9.60
C ILE A 47 -7.22 -14.67 8.73
N ALA A 48 -6.57 -14.87 7.58
CA ALA A 48 -6.51 -13.84 6.56
C ALA A 48 -7.90 -13.64 5.96
N LEU A 49 -8.34 -12.39 5.82
CA LEU A 49 -9.65 -12.11 5.26
C LEU A 49 -9.72 -12.42 3.76
N GLY A 50 -10.96 -12.50 3.28
CA GLY A 50 -11.31 -12.67 1.87
C GLY A 50 -12.47 -11.74 1.52
N PRO A 51 -12.85 -11.63 0.24
CA PRO A 51 -13.86 -10.68 -0.22
C PRO A 51 -15.21 -10.81 0.50
N ASP A 52 -15.61 -12.02 0.90
CA ASP A 52 -16.86 -12.23 1.63
C ASP A 52 -16.80 -11.71 3.08
N HIS A 53 -15.63 -11.82 3.73
CA HIS A 53 -15.46 -11.38 5.12
C HIS A 53 -15.53 -9.86 5.25
N VAL A 54 -14.94 -9.12 4.32
CA VAL A 54 -14.88 -7.66 4.41
C VAL A 54 -16.27 -7.01 4.21
N ARG A 55 -17.24 -7.75 3.65
CA ARG A 55 -18.64 -7.30 3.51
C ARG A 55 -19.46 -7.45 4.79
N ASP A 56 -18.94 -8.20 5.78
CA ASP A 56 -19.57 -8.32 7.09
C ASP A 56 -19.50 -6.96 7.82
N PRO A 57 -20.64 -6.36 8.23
CA PRO A 57 -20.65 -5.08 8.93
C PRO A 57 -19.86 -5.07 10.25
N HIS A 58 -19.69 -6.22 10.91
CA HIS A 58 -18.87 -6.34 12.10
C HIS A 58 -17.38 -6.20 11.75
N ILE A 59 -16.91 -7.01 10.79
CA ILE A 59 -15.51 -7.04 10.37
C ILE A 59 -15.10 -5.72 9.72
N PHE A 60 -15.92 -5.17 8.81
CA PHE A 60 -15.65 -3.88 8.19
C PHE A 60 -15.42 -2.75 9.21
N ARG A 61 -16.18 -2.75 10.33
CA ARG A 61 -15.98 -1.77 11.41
C ARG A 61 -14.65 -1.96 12.13
N LEU A 62 -14.19 -3.20 12.30
CA LEU A 62 -12.87 -3.47 12.87
C LEU A 62 -11.76 -2.98 11.94
N VAL A 63 -11.88 -3.23 10.63
CA VAL A 63 -10.94 -2.73 9.62
C VAL A 63 -10.88 -1.20 9.62
N ALA A 64 -12.04 -0.53 9.60
CA ALA A 64 -12.10 0.92 9.65
C ALA A 64 -11.45 1.51 10.91
N ARG A 65 -11.60 0.86 12.08
CA ARG A 65 -10.95 1.27 13.33
C ARG A 65 -9.44 1.11 13.27
N GLU A 66 -8.93 -0.02 12.78
CA GLU A 66 -7.48 -0.24 12.68
C GLU A 66 -6.86 0.69 11.63
N MET A 67 -7.55 0.93 10.51
CA MET A 67 -7.15 1.93 9.51
C MET A 67 -7.07 3.34 10.12
N ALA A 68 -8.08 3.74 10.91
CA ALA A 68 -8.06 5.02 11.60
C ALA A 68 -6.89 5.15 12.58
N ARG A 69 -6.50 4.07 13.25
CA ARG A 69 -5.31 4.05 14.13
C ARG A 69 -4.02 4.28 13.35
N VAL A 70 -3.87 3.65 12.19
CA VAL A 70 -2.70 3.86 11.31
C VAL A 70 -2.68 5.31 10.80
N HIS A 71 -3.82 5.83 10.35
CA HIS A 71 -3.95 7.20 9.82
C HIS A 71 -3.71 8.28 10.88
N ALA A 72 -3.90 7.97 12.16
CA ALA A 72 -3.62 8.88 13.27
C ALA A 72 -2.12 9.01 13.61
N ILE A 73 -1.25 8.21 12.98
CA ILE A 73 0.21 8.31 13.20
C ILE A 73 0.75 9.49 12.40
N HIS A 74 1.16 10.54 13.12
CA HIS A 74 1.66 11.77 12.53
C HIS A 74 3.16 11.73 12.25
N ALA A 75 3.57 12.43 11.19
CA ALA A 75 4.98 12.66 10.91
C ALA A 75 5.58 13.60 11.96
N ASN A 76 6.76 13.24 12.48
CA ASN A 76 7.54 14.15 13.29
C ASN A 76 8.29 15.13 12.38
N GLY A 77 8.06 16.44 12.57
CA GLY A 77 8.79 17.49 11.85
C GLY A 77 8.01 18.09 10.68
N SER A 78 8.55 18.01 9.46
CA SER A 78 7.97 18.65 8.28
C SER A 78 6.68 17.99 7.82
N LEU A 79 5.79 18.78 7.21
CA LEU A 79 4.58 18.26 6.56
C LEU A 79 4.95 17.16 5.54
N PRO A 80 4.38 15.95 5.66
CA PRO A 80 4.69 14.86 4.76
C PRO A 80 4.17 15.14 3.36
N LYS A 81 4.83 14.57 2.36
CA LYS A 81 4.39 14.59 0.95
C LYS A 81 3.80 13.23 0.57
N PRO A 82 2.81 13.18 -0.33
CA PRO A 82 2.19 11.93 -0.72
C PRO A 82 3.11 11.13 -1.65
N ILE A 83 3.36 9.87 -1.32
CA ILE A 83 4.25 8.99 -2.10
C ILE A 83 3.64 8.53 -3.44
N LEU A 84 2.31 8.65 -3.61
CA LEU A 84 1.56 8.16 -4.77
C LEU A 84 2.17 8.65 -6.10
N TRP A 85 2.33 9.96 -6.26
CA TRP A 85 2.79 10.54 -7.52
C TRP A 85 4.21 10.13 -7.86
N GLN A 86 5.09 10.08 -6.86
CA GLN A 86 6.47 9.62 -7.04
C GLN A 86 6.51 8.16 -7.49
N LYS A 87 5.70 7.29 -6.87
CA LYS A 87 5.59 5.87 -7.26
C LYS A 87 5.06 5.72 -8.69
N LEU A 88 3.98 6.40 -9.05
CA LEU A 88 3.41 6.34 -10.40
C LEU A 88 4.41 6.81 -11.48
N HIS A 89 5.15 7.90 -11.24
CA HIS A 89 6.21 8.35 -12.15
C HIS A 89 7.35 7.33 -12.28
N LYS A 90 7.74 6.69 -11.17
CA LYS A 90 8.75 5.63 -11.18
C LYS A 90 8.28 4.44 -12.03
N TYR A 91 7.02 4.02 -11.87
CA TYR A 91 6.45 2.93 -12.67
C TYR A 91 6.40 3.27 -14.16
N LEU A 92 5.96 4.48 -14.51
CA LEU A 92 5.95 4.95 -15.89
C LEU A 92 7.35 5.01 -16.52
N THR A 93 8.35 5.42 -15.73
CA THR A 93 9.76 5.42 -16.15
C THR A 93 10.24 4.00 -16.42
N LEU A 94 9.94 3.03 -15.55
CA LEU A 94 10.29 1.62 -15.75
C LEU A 94 9.64 1.04 -17.02
N VAL A 95 8.39 1.40 -17.31
CA VAL A 95 7.72 1.02 -18.56
C VAL A 95 8.49 1.57 -19.77
N LYS A 96 8.88 2.84 -19.71
CA LYS A 96 9.65 3.53 -20.75
C LYS A 96 11.04 2.89 -20.97
N THR A 97 11.78 2.59 -19.91
CA THR A 97 13.18 2.15 -20.00
C THR A 97 13.34 0.65 -20.20
N ASP A 98 12.51 -0.18 -19.56
CA ASP A 98 12.73 -1.62 -19.45
C ASP A 98 11.77 -2.47 -20.25
N LEU A 99 10.55 -1.99 -20.49
CA LEU A 99 9.51 -2.75 -21.19
C LEU A 99 9.37 -2.34 -22.65
N SER A 100 9.42 -1.03 -22.96
CA SER A 100 9.31 -0.56 -24.35
C SER A 100 10.32 -1.18 -25.34
N PRO A 101 11.59 -1.51 -24.97
CA PRO A 101 12.53 -2.14 -25.89
C PRO A 101 12.46 -3.68 -25.92
N LYS A 102 11.88 -4.31 -24.89
CA LYS A 102 11.90 -5.78 -24.68
C LYS A 102 10.57 -6.45 -24.97
N VAL A 103 9.49 -5.67 -25.02
CA VAL A 103 8.13 -6.14 -25.24
C VAL A 103 7.72 -5.80 -26.67
N SER A 104 8.36 -6.46 -27.64
CA SER A 104 7.79 -6.66 -28.98
C SER A 104 6.72 -7.75 -28.91
N ASN A 105 5.80 -7.66 -27.95
CA ASN A 105 4.69 -8.58 -27.82
C ASN A 105 3.45 -7.93 -28.45
N PRO A 106 3.00 -8.36 -29.64
CA PRO A 106 1.89 -7.74 -30.36
C PRO A 106 0.59 -7.70 -29.54
N SER A 107 0.41 -8.62 -28.59
CA SER A 107 -0.79 -8.68 -27.74
C SER A 107 -0.87 -7.55 -26.71
N LEU A 108 0.25 -6.96 -26.29
CA LEU A 108 0.25 -5.83 -25.36
C LEU A 108 -0.01 -4.49 -26.06
N GLN A 109 0.11 -4.42 -27.40
CA GLN A 109 -0.05 -3.18 -28.14
C GLN A 109 -1.51 -2.83 -28.49
N GLN A 110 -2.43 -3.80 -28.45
CA GLN A 110 -3.83 -3.55 -28.83
C GLN A 110 -4.68 -2.95 -27.70
N ASP A 111 -4.40 -3.28 -26.44
CA ASP A 111 -5.24 -2.87 -25.30
C ASP A 111 -4.57 -1.90 -24.32
N VAL A 112 -3.28 -1.57 -24.53
CA VAL A 112 -2.52 -0.68 -23.63
C VAL A 112 -2.40 0.71 -24.27
N PRO A 113 -2.79 1.79 -23.56
CA PRO A 113 -2.61 3.16 -24.04
C PRO A 113 -1.15 3.48 -24.40
N SER A 114 -0.95 4.45 -25.29
CA SER A 114 0.38 4.92 -25.62
C SER A 114 1.07 5.53 -24.39
N LEU A 115 2.41 5.51 -24.36
CA LEU A 115 3.16 6.11 -23.26
C LEU A 115 2.84 7.60 -23.08
N GLU A 116 2.65 8.32 -24.18
CA GLU A 116 2.24 9.72 -24.19
C GLU A 116 0.86 9.92 -23.54
N MET A 117 -0.10 9.04 -23.87
CA MET A 117 -1.42 9.06 -23.23
C MET A 117 -1.33 8.79 -21.73
N LEU A 118 -0.52 7.81 -21.30
CA LEU A 118 -0.29 7.53 -19.88
C LEU A 118 0.37 8.70 -19.13
N GLU A 119 1.34 9.38 -19.77
CA GLU A 119 1.98 10.59 -19.23
C GLU A 119 0.95 11.72 -19.07
N HIS A 120 0.05 11.90 -20.05
CA HIS A 120 -1.03 12.89 -20.00
C HIS A 120 -2.06 12.59 -18.91
N GLU A 121 -2.58 11.36 -18.85
CA GLU A 121 -3.54 10.92 -17.85
C GLU A 121 -2.97 11.07 -16.42
N LEU A 122 -1.69 10.72 -16.21
CA LEU A 122 -1.03 10.89 -14.92
C LEU A 122 -0.93 12.37 -14.51
N ALA A 123 -0.60 13.25 -15.45
CA ALA A 123 -0.54 14.69 -15.19
C ALA A 123 -1.93 15.25 -14.85
N TRP A 124 -2.95 14.87 -15.63
CA TRP A 124 -4.34 15.27 -15.39
C TRP A 124 -4.88 14.77 -14.05
N MET A 125 -4.65 13.50 -13.69
CA MET A 125 -5.01 12.94 -12.40
C MET A 125 -4.34 13.71 -11.25
N LYS A 126 -3.05 14.02 -11.38
CA LYS A 126 -2.31 14.75 -10.36
C LYS A 126 -2.86 16.16 -10.16
N GLU A 127 -3.13 16.88 -11.23
CA GLU A 127 -3.69 18.23 -11.17
C GLU A 127 -5.09 18.23 -10.55
N THR A 128 -5.95 17.31 -10.98
CA THR A 128 -7.35 17.23 -10.54
C THR A 128 -7.46 16.75 -9.10
N LEU A 129 -6.81 15.62 -8.75
CA LEU A 129 -6.98 15.00 -7.43
C LEU A 129 -6.26 15.77 -6.32
N SER A 130 -5.17 16.49 -6.64
CA SER A 130 -4.46 17.29 -5.63
C SER A 130 -5.30 18.48 -5.11
N GLN A 131 -6.33 18.89 -5.85
CA GLN A 131 -7.23 19.99 -5.45
C GLN A 131 -8.30 19.56 -4.44
N LEU A 132 -8.53 18.25 -4.28
CA LEU A 132 -9.58 17.72 -3.39
C LEU A 132 -9.27 17.90 -1.90
N GLY A 133 -8.04 18.29 -1.54
CA GLY A 133 -7.66 18.58 -0.16
C GLY A 133 -7.69 17.37 0.79
N SER A 134 -7.57 16.15 0.25
CA SER A 134 -7.49 14.94 1.09
C SER A 134 -6.27 15.02 2.02
N PRO A 135 -6.42 14.73 3.32
CA PRO A 135 -5.30 14.81 4.25
C PRO A 135 -4.22 13.79 3.90
N ILE A 136 -2.96 14.19 4.10
CA ILE A 136 -1.81 13.30 3.95
C ILE A 136 -1.55 12.66 5.31
N VAL A 137 -1.72 11.35 5.38
CA VAL A 137 -1.59 10.54 6.61
C VAL A 137 -0.67 9.36 6.33
N LEU A 138 -0.21 8.67 7.38
CA LEU A 138 0.46 7.38 7.17
C LEU A 138 -0.58 6.39 6.65
N CYS A 139 -0.33 5.80 5.48
CA CYS A 139 -1.24 4.85 4.83
C CYS A 139 -0.56 3.48 4.68
N HIS A 140 -1.36 2.41 4.63
CA HIS A 140 -0.86 1.08 4.26
C HIS A 140 -0.51 1.01 2.78
N ASN A 141 -1.35 1.62 1.93
CA ASN A 141 -1.29 1.69 0.47
C ASN A 141 -1.47 0.36 -0.27
N ASP A 142 -1.77 -0.73 0.44
CA ASP A 142 -1.98 -2.07 -0.15
C ASP A 142 -2.90 -2.93 0.73
N LEU A 143 -4.08 -2.39 1.07
CA LEU A 143 -5.00 -3.00 2.03
C LEU A 143 -5.94 -4.03 1.39
N LEU A 144 -5.38 -4.98 0.65
CA LEU A 144 -6.10 -6.14 0.11
C LEU A 144 -6.55 -7.10 1.22
N CYS A 145 -7.61 -7.88 0.95
CA CYS A 145 -8.25 -8.71 1.98
C CYS A 145 -7.25 -9.63 2.72
N LYS A 146 -6.30 -10.22 1.99
CA LYS A 146 -5.30 -11.14 2.57
C LYS A 146 -4.25 -10.45 3.45
N ASN A 147 -4.13 -9.14 3.38
CA ASN A 147 -3.25 -8.33 4.23
C ASN A 147 -3.92 -7.94 5.55
N ILE A 148 -5.13 -8.45 5.81
CA ILE A 148 -5.88 -8.23 7.04
C ILE A 148 -6.05 -9.57 7.74
N ILE A 149 -5.52 -9.67 8.96
CA ILE A 149 -5.68 -10.82 9.83
C ILE A 149 -6.77 -10.52 10.85
N TYR A 150 -7.80 -11.36 10.89
CA TYR A 150 -8.86 -11.31 11.89
C TYR A 150 -8.64 -12.36 12.98
N ASP A 151 -8.53 -11.89 14.23
CA ASP A 151 -8.52 -12.74 15.41
C ASP A 151 -9.91 -12.71 16.05
N GLY A 152 -10.71 -13.73 15.76
CA GLY A 152 -12.05 -13.89 16.34
C GLY A 152 -12.07 -14.29 17.83
N THR A 153 -10.93 -14.60 18.44
CA THR A 153 -10.85 -14.81 19.89
C THR A 153 -10.73 -13.47 20.61
N GLN A 154 -9.98 -12.55 20.02
CA GLN A 154 -9.70 -11.22 20.59
C GLN A 154 -10.55 -10.11 19.97
N GLU A 155 -11.43 -10.44 19.01
CA GLU A 155 -12.37 -9.53 18.33
C GLU A 155 -11.68 -8.27 17.76
N HIS A 156 -10.53 -8.46 17.11
CA HIS A 156 -9.79 -7.38 16.46
C HIS A 156 -9.18 -7.83 15.13
N VAL A 157 -8.76 -6.84 14.34
CA VAL A 157 -7.99 -7.05 13.11
C VAL A 157 -6.61 -6.44 13.24
N ARG A 158 -5.64 -7.02 12.54
CA ARG A 158 -4.30 -6.49 12.38
C ARG A 158 -3.94 -6.50 10.90
N PHE A 159 -3.16 -5.51 10.48
CA PHE A 159 -2.61 -5.49 9.12
C PHE A 159 -1.28 -6.24 9.07
N ILE A 160 -0.90 -6.66 7.87
CA ILE A 160 0.41 -7.26 7.54
C ILE A 160 0.83 -6.79 6.16
N ASP A 161 2.07 -7.06 5.79
CA ASP A 161 2.64 -6.74 4.48
C ASP A 161 2.78 -5.23 4.20
N TYR A 162 3.69 -4.60 4.95
CA TYR A 162 3.84 -3.14 5.01
C TYR A 162 4.77 -2.56 3.93
N GLU A 163 5.06 -3.29 2.86
CA GLU A 163 6.09 -2.90 1.89
C GLU A 163 5.75 -1.62 1.10
N TYR A 164 4.46 -1.30 0.97
CA TYR A 164 3.97 -0.05 0.36
C TYR A 164 3.64 1.05 1.37
N THR A 165 3.79 0.78 2.67
CA THR A 165 3.43 1.74 3.71
C THR A 165 4.21 3.04 3.52
N GLY A 166 3.53 4.17 3.71
CA GLY A 166 4.12 5.49 3.61
C GLY A 166 3.07 6.59 3.60
N TYR A 167 3.52 7.83 3.77
CA TYR A 167 2.59 8.96 3.80
C TYR A 167 1.92 9.17 2.46
N ASN A 168 0.60 9.15 2.44
CA ASN A 168 -0.20 9.28 1.23
C ASN A 168 -1.56 9.92 1.54
N TYR A 169 -2.36 10.17 0.52
CA TYR A 169 -3.72 10.66 0.69
C TYR A 169 -4.57 9.61 1.43
N GLN A 170 -5.26 10.02 2.49
CA GLN A 170 -6.18 9.15 3.22
C GLN A 170 -7.23 8.53 2.30
N ALA A 171 -7.77 9.32 1.37
CA ALA A 171 -8.78 8.86 0.42
C ALA A 171 -8.25 7.76 -0.51
N PHE A 172 -6.95 7.76 -0.82
CA PHE A 172 -6.34 6.70 -1.63
C PHE A 172 -6.37 5.37 -0.88
N ASP A 173 -5.98 5.35 0.40
CA ASP A 173 -5.91 4.10 1.18
C ASP A 173 -7.31 3.48 1.39
N ILE A 174 -8.31 4.34 1.65
CA ILE A 174 -9.72 3.94 1.77
C ILE A 174 -10.26 3.44 0.42
N GLY A 175 -10.05 4.21 -0.65
CA GLY A 175 -10.53 3.86 -1.99
C GLY A 175 -9.87 2.58 -2.52
N ASN A 176 -8.58 2.41 -2.26
CA ASN A 176 -7.86 1.19 -2.58
C ASN A 176 -8.49 0.00 -1.87
N HIS A 177 -8.72 0.08 -0.56
CA HIS A 177 -9.40 -0.98 0.18
C HIS A 177 -10.80 -1.30 -0.39
N PHE A 178 -11.53 -0.29 -0.87
CA PHE A 178 -12.84 -0.52 -1.48
C PHE A 178 -12.77 -1.24 -2.84
N ASN A 179 -11.71 -1.04 -3.62
CA ASN A 179 -11.52 -1.79 -4.87
C ASN A 179 -11.34 -3.29 -4.62
N GLU A 180 -10.79 -3.67 -3.46
CA GLU A 180 -10.54 -5.05 -3.05
C GLU A 180 -11.83 -5.83 -2.73
N PHE A 181 -12.99 -5.15 -2.69
CA PHE A 181 -14.29 -5.80 -2.61
C PHE A 181 -14.73 -6.49 -3.90
N ALA A 182 -14.11 -6.17 -5.04
CA ALA A 182 -14.47 -6.73 -6.34
C ALA A 182 -14.02 -8.20 -6.49
N GLY A 183 -13.00 -8.62 -5.73
CA GLY A 183 -12.42 -9.96 -5.79
C GLY A 183 -11.33 -10.12 -6.84
#